data_AF-A0A3B8YMQ2-F1
#
_entry.id   AF-A0A3B8YMQ2-F1
#
_cell.length_a   1.000
_cell.length_b   1.000
_cell.length_c   1.000
_cell.angle_alpha   90.00
_cell.angle_beta   90.00
_cell.angle_gamma   90.00
#
_symmetry.space_group_name_H-M   'P 1'
#
loop_
_entity.id
_entity.type
_entity.pdbx_description
1 polymer ?
#
loop_
_entity_poly.entity_id
_entity_poly.type
_entity_poly.pdbx_seq_one_letter_code
_entity_poly.pdbx_strand_id
1 'polypeptide(L)'
;SFKKNFIVASCCNPLPGDDVFGFITDKNEVEVHKRSCETGIKLKSRFGERILATEWGDYKQYSFLSAIVFTGIDRIGILNTILSKLAEDIVVNIKSVNVTSKDGIFEGVFHVHVHSVEDVNVLISKIAKVDG
;
A
#
# COMPACT_ATOMS: atom_id res chain seq x y z
N SER A 1 15.67 16.28 -12.06
CA SER A 1 15.40 14.84 -11.90
C SER A 1 15.51 14.52 -10.43
N PHE A 2 14.44 14.03 -9.79
CA PHE A 2 14.51 13.61 -8.39
C PHE A 2 15.32 12.31 -8.30
N LYS A 3 16.31 12.25 -7.41
CA LYS A 3 17.07 11.05 -7.13
C LYS A 3 16.64 10.54 -5.76
N LYS A 4 15.98 9.39 -5.72
CA LYS A 4 15.62 8.71 -4.47
C LYS A 4 16.85 8.58 -3.57
N ASN A 5 16.77 9.17 -2.38
CA ASN A 5 17.82 9.25 -1.37
C ASN A 5 17.43 8.58 -0.05
N PHE A 6 16.40 7.72 -0.09
CA PHE A 6 15.87 6.99 1.05
C PHE A 6 15.49 5.57 0.64
N ILE A 7 15.37 4.67 1.61
CA ILE A 7 14.81 3.33 1.45
C ILE A 7 13.48 3.24 2.21
N VAL A 8 12.59 2.36 1.75
CA VAL A 8 11.29 2.13 2.36
C VAL A 8 11.40 0.89 3.23
N ALA A 9 11.04 1.00 4.51
CA ALA A 9 11.13 -0.12 5.43
C ALA A 9 10.18 -1.24 5.02
N SER A 10 10.70 -2.46 4.86
CA SER A 10 9.90 -3.63 4.47
C SER A 10 8.93 -4.10 5.57
N CYS A 11 9.17 -3.72 6.82
CA CYS A 11 8.34 -4.11 7.96
C CYS A 11 6.97 -3.40 7.99
N CYS A 12 6.86 -2.19 7.45
CA CYS A 12 5.61 -1.42 7.43
C CYS A 12 5.23 -0.86 6.06
N ASN A 13 6.09 -1.01 5.04
CA ASN A 13 5.87 -0.63 3.64
C ASN A 13 5.17 0.74 3.48
N PRO A 14 5.72 1.84 4.04
CA PRO A 14 5.07 3.13 3.99
C PRO A 14 4.97 3.65 2.55
N LEU A 15 3.81 4.22 2.23
CA LEU A 15 3.45 4.80 0.95
C LEU A 15 3.34 6.33 1.07
N PRO A 16 3.51 7.07 -0.04
CA PRO A 16 3.19 8.49 -0.07
C PRO A 16 1.78 8.78 0.48
N GLY A 17 1.72 9.67 1.48
CA GLY A 17 0.50 9.99 2.23
C GLY A 17 0.43 9.36 3.62
N ASP A 18 1.25 8.34 3.93
CA ASP A 18 1.37 7.83 5.30
C ASP A 18 2.07 8.84 6.22
N ASP A 19 1.69 8.86 7.50
CA ASP A 19 2.45 9.56 8.54
C ASP A 19 3.73 8.78 8.88
N VAL A 20 4.88 9.41 8.64
CA VAL A 20 6.19 8.76 8.63
C VAL A 20 7.27 9.50 9.43
N PHE A 21 8.36 8.79 9.68
CA PHE A 21 9.63 9.36 10.13
C PHE A 21 10.79 8.63 9.45
N GLY A 22 11.96 9.27 9.41
CA GLY A 22 13.20 8.69 8.91
C GLY A 22 14.06 8.14 10.05
N PHE A 23 14.76 7.04 9.79
CA PHE A 23 15.81 6.49 10.64
C PHE A 23 17.10 6.36 9.84
N ILE A 24 18.21 6.94 10.32
CA ILE A 24 19.51 6.81 9.68
C ILE A 24 20.07 5.41 10.00
N THR A 25 20.22 4.53 9.01
CA THR A 25 20.77 3.17 9.16
C THR A 25 22.29 3.17 9.37
N ASP A 26 22.87 2.02 9.74
CA ASP A 26 24.32 1.93 9.96
C ASP A 26 25.14 2.15 8.68
N LYS A 27 24.48 2.02 7.52
CA LYS A 27 25.04 2.34 6.20
C LYS A 27 24.87 3.81 5.82
N ASN A 28 24.42 4.65 6.76
CA ASN A 28 24.16 6.07 6.56
C ASN A 28 23.09 6.36 5.49
N GLU A 29 22.10 5.47 5.37
CA GLU A 29 20.92 5.63 4.51
C GLU A 29 19.71 6.04 5.35
N VAL A 30 18.81 6.85 4.81
CA VAL A 30 17.54 7.15 5.49
C VAL A 30 16.54 6.05 5.18
N GLU A 31 16.15 5.27 6.18
CA GLU A 31 15.05 4.31 6.10
C GLU A 31 13.75 4.93 6.63
N VAL A 32 12.72 4.94 5.79
CA VAL A 32 11.42 5.54 6.13
C VAL A 32 10.51 4.50 6.76
N HIS A 33 9.93 4.83 7.91
CA HIS A 33 8.97 4.01 8.67
C HIS A 33 7.65 4.75 8.87
N LYS A 34 6.53 4.03 8.92
CA LYS A 34 5.28 4.58 9.48
C LYS A 34 5.48 4.95 10.93
N ARG A 35 4.86 6.04 11.40
CA ARG A 35 4.93 6.45 12.82
C ARG A 35 4.36 5.39 13.77
N SER A 36 3.41 4.59 13.28
CA SER A 36 2.81 3.46 14.00
C SER A 36 3.59 2.14 13.91
N CYS A 37 4.72 2.09 13.19
CA CYS A 37 5.48 0.85 13.02
C CYS A 37 6.11 0.39 14.34
N GLU A 38 5.83 -0.83 14.80
CA GLU A 38 6.39 -1.38 16.04
C GLU A 38 7.92 -1.44 16.03
N THR A 39 8.51 -1.91 14.92
CA THR A 39 9.97 -1.93 14.75
C THR A 39 10.53 -0.52 14.78
N GLY A 40 9.88 0.40 14.07
CA GLY A 40 10.23 1.82 14.06
C GLY A 40 10.17 2.45 15.46
N ILE A 41 9.15 2.14 16.26
CA ILE A 41 9.02 2.60 17.64
C ILE A 41 10.18 2.09 18.50
N LYS A 42 10.59 0.82 18.33
CA LYS A 42 11.76 0.25 19.03
C LYS A 42 13.06 0.96 18.63
N LEU A 43 13.22 1.31 17.35
CA LEU A 43 14.37 2.08 16.86
C LEU A 43 14.38 3.48 17.48
N LYS A 44 13.24 4.17 17.45
CA LYS A 44 13.09 5.51 18.05
C LYS A 44 13.43 5.54 19.53
N SER A 45 13.05 4.50 20.29
CA SER A 45 13.35 4.41 21.72
C SER A 45 14.82 4.10 22.02
N ARG A 46 15.53 3.40 21.13
CA ARG A 46 16.93 2.98 21.33
C ARG A 46 17.96 3.94 20.74
N PHE A 47 17.60 4.61 19.66
CA PHE A 47 18.51 5.38 18.80
C PHE A 47 17.87 6.72 18.41
N GLY A 48 17.33 7.44 19.38
CA GLY A 48 16.56 8.67 19.16
C GLY A 48 17.33 9.75 18.40
N GLU A 49 18.65 9.80 18.56
CA GLU A 49 19.56 10.70 17.86
C GLU A 49 19.68 10.45 16.35
N ARG A 50 19.26 9.26 15.89
CA ARG A 50 19.27 8.85 14.48
C ARG A 50 17.91 9.02 13.80
N ILE A 51 16.95 9.63 14.50
CA ILE A 51 15.59 9.86 14.02
C ILE A 51 15.48 11.22 13.34
N LEU A 52 14.86 11.23 12.17
CA LEU A 52 14.62 12.42 11.36
C LEU A 52 13.11 12.66 11.23
N ALA A 53 12.69 13.92 11.38
CA ALA A 53 11.37 14.34 10.94
C ALA A 53 11.38 14.42 9.40
N THR A 54 10.41 13.76 8.77
CA THR A 54 10.34 13.65 7.31
C THR A 54 8.88 13.68 6.87
N GLU A 55 8.64 14.23 5.68
CA GLU A 55 7.35 14.21 5.02
C GLU A 55 7.50 13.72 3.57
N TRP A 56 6.41 13.28 2.98
CA TRP A 56 6.38 12.88 1.58
C TRP A 56 6.32 14.13 0.70
N GLY A 57 7.18 14.19 -0.33
CA GLY A 57 7.03 15.17 -1.40
C GLY A 57 5.96 14.75 -2.42
N ASP A 58 5.52 15.69 -3.24
CA ASP A 58 4.42 15.52 -4.21
C ASP A 58 4.77 14.70 -5.47
N TYR A 59 5.92 14.04 -5.49
CA TYR A 59 6.42 13.39 -6.70
C TYR A 59 5.83 11.97 -6.86
N LYS A 60 4.81 11.85 -7.71
CA LYS A 60 4.18 10.58 -8.12
C LYS A 60 5.03 9.71 -9.08
N GLN A 61 6.34 9.92 -9.16
CA GLN A 61 7.18 9.22 -10.15
C GLN A 61 7.38 7.73 -9.85
N TYR A 62 7.07 7.26 -8.65
CA TYR A 62 7.23 5.87 -8.26
C TYR A 62 5.88 5.21 -8.01
N SER A 63 5.69 4.04 -8.60
CA SER A 63 4.64 3.13 -8.21
C SER A 63 5.16 2.11 -7.20
N PHE A 64 4.34 1.77 -6.22
CA PHE A 64 4.59 0.79 -5.18
C PHE A 64 3.68 -0.41 -5.42
N LEU A 65 4.21 -1.61 -5.26
CA LEU A 65 3.39 -2.82 -5.31
C LEU A 65 2.67 -2.98 -3.98
N SER A 66 1.34 -2.90 -4.02
CA SER A 66 0.47 -3.07 -2.86
C SER A 66 -0.45 -4.27 -3.05
N ALA A 67 -0.71 -4.96 -1.95
CA ALA A 67 -1.69 -6.05 -1.89
C ALA A 67 -2.99 -5.53 -1.28
N ILE A 68 -4.11 -5.70 -1.99
CA ILE A 68 -5.45 -5.46 -1.48
C ILE A 68 -6.10 -6.82 -1.27
N VAL A 69 -6.39 -7.13 -0.01
CA VAL A 69 -7.10 -8.35 0.39
C VAL A 69 -8.58 -8.01 0.53
N PHE A 70 -9.45 -8.83 -0.06
CA PHE A 70 -10.88 -8.62 -0.07
C PHE A 70 -11.62 -9.95 0.04
N THR A 71 -12.82 -9.91 0.63
CA THR A 71 -13.70 -11.06 0.81
C THR A 71 -15.15 -10.61 0.72
N GLY A 72 -16.04 -11.52 0.34
CA GLY A 72 -17.46 -11.25 0.18
C GLY A 72 -18.23 -12.52 -0.19
N ILE A 73 -19.51 -12.36 -0.43
CA ILE A 73 -20.41 -13.42 -0.86
C ILE A 73 -20.17 -13.70 -2.35
N ASP A 74 -19.87 -14.96 -2.67
CA ASP A 74 -19.66 -15.38 -4.05
C ASP A 74 -20.97 -15.35 -4.84
N ARG A 75 -20.90 -14.71 -6.00
CA ARG A 75 -21.99 -14.56 -6.95
C ARG A 75 -21.42 -14.76 -8.35
N ILE A 76 -22.26 -15.26 -9.24
CA ILE A 76 -21.88 -15.47 -10.64
C ILE A 76 -21.37 -14.15 -11.22
N GLY A 77 -20.13 -14.17 -11.72
CA GLY A 77 -19.50 -13.00 -12.33
C GLY A 77 -18.94 -11.96 -11.36
N ILE A 78 -18.79 -12.27 -10.06
CA ILE A 78 -18.28 -11.32 -9.07
C ILE A 78 -16.92 -10.73 -9.45
N LEU A 79 -15.97 -11.56 -9.90
CA LEU A 79 -14.66 -11.09 -10.34
C LEU A 79 -14.77 -10.10 -11.52
N ASN A 80 -15.64 -10.38 -12.49
CA ASN A 80 -15.86 -9.47 -13.62
C ASN A 80 -16.47 -8.14 -13.17
N THR A 81 -17.40 -8.19 -12.21
CA THR A 81 -18.03 -6.99 -11.63
C THR A 81 -17.00 -6.12 -10.91
N ILE A 82 -16.14 -6.74 -10.10
CA ILE A 82 -15.05 -6.05 -9.41
C ILE A 82 -14.07 -5.43 -10.41
N LEU A 83 -13.60 -6.19 -11.40
CA LEU A 83 -12.68 -5.67 -12.42
C LEU A 83 -13.27 -4.51 -13.22
N SER A 84 -14.55 -4.61 -13.60
CA SER A 84 -15.27 -3.54 -14.29
C SER A 84 -15.33 -2.28 -13.43
N LYS A 85 -15.63 -2.42 -12.13
CA LYS A 85 -15.69 -1.29 -11.19
C LYS A 85 -14.34 -0.62 -10.98
N LEU A 86 -13.26 -1.42 -10.94
CA LEU A 86 -11.90 -0.89 -10.81
C LEU A 86 -11.44 -0.13 -12.06
N ALA A 87 -11.89 -0.56 -13.24
CA ALA A 87 -11.55 0.06 -14.52
C ALA A 87 -12.25 1.41 -14.77
N GLU A 88 -13.31 1.73 -14.02
CA GLU A 88 -13.93 3.07 -14.04
C GLU A 88 -12.93 4.10 -13.52
N ASP A 89 -12.77 5.24 -14.19
CA ASP A 89 -12.07 6.47 -13.73
C ASP A 89 -10.56 6.40 -13.41
N ILE A 90 -9.97 5.22 -13.21
CA ILE A 90 -8.57 5.07 -12.79
C ILE A 90 -7.88 3.98 -13.61
N VAL A 91 -6.75 4.33 -14.21
CA VAL A 91 -5.84 3.35 -14.81
C VAL A 91 -5.03 2.70 -13.69
N VAL A 92 -5.43 1.50 -13.27
CA VAL A 92 -4.73 0.71 -12.26
C VAL A 92 -3.91 -0.35 -12.96
N ASN A 93 -2.61 -0.39 -12.70
CA ASN A 93 -1.76 -1.47 -13.21
C ASN A 93 -1.82 -2.66 -12.23
N ILE A 94 -2.65 -3.64 -12.58
CA ILE A 94 -2.80 -4.90 -11.85
C ILE A 94 -1.66 -5.85 -12.23
N LYS A 95 -0.82 -6.20 -11.26
CA LYS A 95 0.27 -7.18 -11.43
C LYS A 95 -0.23 -8.62 -11.37
N SER A 96 -1.12 -8.92 -10.43
CA SER A 96 -1.73 -10.24 -10.31
C SER A 96 -3.05 -10.18 -9.55
N VAL A 97 -3.89 -11.18 -9.81
CA VAL A 97 -5.17 -11.39 -9.15
C VAL A 97 -5.26 -12.85 -8.78
N ASN A 98 -5.53 -13.14 -7.51
CA ASN A 98 -5.83 -14.49 -7.05
C ASN A 98 -7.18 -14.43 -6.34
N VAL A 99 -8.14 -15.25 -6.76
CA VAL A 99 -9.45 -15.37 -6.10
C VAL A 99 -9.77 -16.84 -5.95
N THR A 100 -10.20 -17.20 -4.75
CA THR A 100 -10.65 -18.54 -4.40
C THR A 100 -12.02 -18.44 -3.76
N SER A 101 -12.92 -19.37 -4.11
CA SER A 101 -14.25 -19.44 -3.52
C SER A 101 -14.43 -20.76 -2.80
N LYS A 102 -15.05 -20.71 -1.63
CA LYS A 102 -15.40 -21.87 -0.82
C LYS A 102 -16.68 -21.57 -0.04
N ASP A 103 -17.63 -22.50 -0.08
CA ASP A 103 -18.88 -22.43 0.69
C ASP A 103 -19.68 -21.12 0.48
N GLY A 104 -19.66 -20.58 -0.74
CA GLY A 104 -20.38 -19.35 -1.11
C GLY A 104 -19.70 -18.05 -0.65
N ILE A 105 -18.46 -18.13 -0.17
CA ILE A 105 -17.64 -16.97 0.20
C ILE A 105 -16.41 -16.98 -0.69
N PHE A 106 -16.09 -15.83 -1.28
CA PHE A 106 -14.83 -15.66 -1.99
C PHE A 106 -13.81 -14.93 -1.10
N GLU A 107 -12.55 -15.26 -1.32
CA GLU A 107 -11.39 -14.55 -0.81
C GLU A 107 -10.50 -14.20 -1.99
N GLY A 108 -10.00 -12.98 -2.02
CA GLY A 108 -9.19 -12.48 -3.12
C GLY A 108 -8.05 -11.60 -2.68
N VAL A 109 -6.99 -11.61 -3.50
CA VAL A 109 -5.83 -10.73 -3.35
C VAL A 109 -5.51 -10.10 -4.71
N PHE A 110 -5.62 -8.78 -4.77
CA PHE A 110 -5.11 -7.97 -5.86
C PHE A 110 -3.71 -7.48 -5.53
N HIS A 111 -2.74 -7.73 -6.41
CA HIS A 111 -1.47 -7.02 -6.37
C HIS A 111 -1.50 -5.91 -7.42
N VAL A 112 -1.45 -4.66 -6.97
CA VAL A 112 -1.61 -3.46 -7.79
C VAL A 112 -0.45 -2.50 -7.60
N HIS A 113 -0.07 -1.81 -8.68
CA HIS A 113 0.87 -0.70 -8.61
C HIS A 113 0.09 0.59 -8.32
N VAL A 114 0.42 1.21 -7.18
CA VAL A 114 -0.20 2.45 -6.68
C VAL A 114 0.85 3.51 -6.40
N HIS A 115 0.49 4.79 -6.42
CA HIS A 115 1.41 5.90 -6.17
C HIS A 115 1.24 6.49 -4.77
N SER A 116 0.12 6.21 -4.11
CA SER A 116 -0.23 6.82 -2.83
C SER A 116 -1.18 5.96 -2.00
N VAL A 117 -1.33 6.31 -0.73
CA VAL A 117 -2.39 5.77 0.14
C VAL A 117 -3.79 6.10 -0.41
N GLU A 118 -3.95 7.27 -1.04
CA GLU A 118 -5.22 7.68 -1.65
C GLU A 118 -5.64 6.73 -2.79
N ASP A 119 -4.69 6.34 -3.65
CA ASP A 119 -4.95 5.35 -4.71
C ASP A 119 -5.51 4.06 -4.09
N VAL A 120 -4.89 3.56 -3.02
CA VAL A 120 -5.34 2.35 -2.31
C VAL A 120 -6.75 2.53 -1.73
N ASN A 121 -7.02 3.66 -1.08
CA ASN A 121 -8.32 3.96 -0.48
C ASN A 121 -9.44 4.02 -1.53
N VAL A 122 -9.17 4.60 -2.70
CA VAL A 122 -10.13 4.63 -3.79
C VAL A 122 -10.41 3.22 -4.32
N LEU A 123 -9.38 2.37 -4.46
CA LEU A 123 -9.57 0.98 -4.91
C LEU A 123 -10.38 0.16 -3.90
N ILE A 124 -10.06 0.27 -2.61
CA ILE A 124 -10.84 -0.38 -1.54
C ILE A 124 -12.29 0.09 -1.59
N SER A 125 -12.52 1.40 -1.70
CA SER A 125 -13.87 1.97 -1.76
C SER A 125 -14.66 1.51 -2.99
N LYS A 126 -14.00 1.24 -4.11
CA LYS A 126 -14.63 0.69 -5.31
C LYS A 126 -15.00 -0.78 -5.14
N ILE A 127 -14.08 -1.59 -4.59
CA ILE A 127 -14.34 -3.01 -4.31
C ILE A 127 -15.50 -3.14 -3.31
N ALA A 128 -15.50 -2.35 -2.23
CA ALA A 128 -16.53 -2.38 -1.19
C ALA A 128 -17.94 -1.95 -1.67
N LYS A 129 -18.05 -1.30 -2.84
CA LYS A 129 -19.34 -0.92 -3.45
C LYS A 129 -19.92 -1.99 -4.36
N VAL A 130 -19.21 -3.09 -4.57
CA VAL A 130 -19.71 -4.22 -5.35
C VAL A 130 -20.62 -5.05 -4.46
N ASP A 131 -21.84 -5.35 -4.95
CA ASP A 131 -22.79 -6.19 -4.22
C ASP A 131 -22.34 -7.65 -4.22
N GLY A 132 -21.95 -8.16 -3.04
CA GLY A 132 -21.43 -9.51 -2.87
C GLY A 132 -20.43 -9.54 -1.74
#